data_AF-A0A9W7KSN2-F1
#
_entry.id   AF-A0A9W7KSN2-F1
#
_cell.length_a   1.000
_cell.length_b   1.000
_cell.length_c   1.000
_cell.angle_alpha   90.00
_cell.angle_beta   90.00
_cell.angle_gamma   90.00
#
_symmetry.space_group_name_H-M   'P 1'
#
loop_
_entity.id
_entity.type
_entity.pdbx_description
1 polymer ?
#
loop_
_entity_poly.entity_id
_entity_poly.type
_entity_poly.pdbx_seq_one_letter_code
_entity_poly.pdbx_strand_id
1 'polypeptide(L)'
;MFIFDVEGKEWGMKPMNCPGHCLLFGSTVRSWRDLPMRLADFGVLHRNELSGALTGLTRVRRFQQDDAHIYCREEQIEEEVLAALDFMKHVYDIFGMSYKLELSTRPAKALGEVAVWNRAEKALASAMDTFAGKGNWRENPGDGAFYGPKIDIKVSDSMDRVHQCATIQLDFQLPIRFDLKYKSDKVADAAAPDGGGADAPKAGFERPVMVHRAMLGSVERMFAVLCEHYGGKWPLWLSPRQVMVVPVHGDQFGYGEAIVGRLHGMGFYAEVDTSKATFQKKVRNAQVEQWNLQLIIGKAEMANGTVNIRTRDNKQLGEMKLDEFLDMVVKDRKEFK
;
A
#
# COMPACT_ATOMS: atom_id res chain seq x y z
N MET A 1 21.42 6.17 8.92
CA MET A 1 21.01 7.19 7.93
C MET A 1 22.18 7.43 6.99
N PHE A 2 21.96 7.92 5.77
CA PHE A 2 23.07 8.45 4.96
C PHE A 2 23.27 9.91 5.36
N ILE A 3 24.49 10.24 5.76
CA ILE A 3 24.89 11.57 6.25
C ILE A 3 25.99 12.08 5.32
N PHE A 4 25.92 13.34 4.94
CA PHE A 4 26.88 13.98 4.04
C PHE A 4 27.07 15.45 4.42
N ASP A 5 28.27 15.97 4.17
CA ASP A 5 28.56 17.40 4.32
C ASP A 5 28.16 18.16 3.06
N VAL A 6 27.46 19.29 3.24
CA VAL A 6 27.16 20.26 2.17
C VAL A 6 27.56 21.63 2.69
N GLU A 7 28.65 22.17 2.16
CA GLU A 7 29.17 23.50 2.50
C GLU A 7 29.45 23.67 4.01
N GLY A 8 30.02 22.64 4.65
CA GLY A 8 30.35 22.66 6.08
C GLY A 8 29.13 22.47 7.00
N LYS A 9 27.98 22.10 6.44
CA LYS A 9 26.79 21.69 7.19
C LYS A 9 26.52 20.21 6.99
N GLU A 10 26.22 19.52 8.08
CA GLU A 10 25.81 18.12 8.04
C GLU A 10 24.35 18.01 7.56
N TRP A 11 24.12 17.20 6.52
CA TRP A 11 22.80 16.86 6.00
C TRP A 11 22.55 15.36 6.09
N GLY A 12 21.28 15.00 6.32
CA GLY A 12 20.83 13.60 6.37
C GLY A 12 19.77 13.33 5.31
N MET A 13 19.94 12.27 4.52
CA MET A 13 18.87 11.78 3.64
C MET A 13 17.76 11.15 4.47
N LYS A 14 16.51 11.55 4.22
CA LYS A 14 15.35 11.14 5.02
C LYS A 14 15.15 9.61 5.02
N PRO A 15 15.04 8.96 6.21
CA PRO A 15 14.67 7.56 6.32
C PRO A 15 13.16 7.32 6.54
N MET A 16 12.40 8.41 6.72
CA MET A 16 10.95 8.46 7.00
C MET A 16 10.40 9.86 6.65
N ASN A 17 9.10 9.99 6.41
CA ASN A 17 8.48 11.28 6.06
C ASN A 17 7.96 12.08 7.26
N CYS A 18 7.76 11.44 8.42
CA CYS A 18 7.09 11.99 9.59
C CYS A 18 7.56 13.39 10.02
N PRO A 19 8.89 13.67 10.10
CA PRO A 19 9.37 15.01 10.46
C PRO A 19 8.92 16.10 9.48
N GLY A 20 8.91 15.82 8.18
CA GLY A 20 8.43 16.76 7.17
C GLY A 20 6.94 17.04 7.31
N HIS A 21 6.15 16.02 7.65
CA HIS A 21 4.70 16.17 7.87
C HIS A 21 4.41 16.97 9.14
N CYS A 22 5.26 16.86 10.18
CA CYS A 22 5.16 17.71 11.37
C CYS A 22 5.39 19.18 11.03
N LEU A 23 6.38 19.47 10.17
CA LEU A 23 6.62 20.84 9.68
C LEU A 23 5.43 21.36 8.87
N LEU A 24 4.81 20.52 8.03
CA LEU A 24 3.59 20.89 7.29
C LEU A 24 2.41 21.16 8.22
N PHE A 25 2.21 20.34 9.25
CA PHE A 25 1.18 20.58 10.26
C PHE A 25 1.39 21.95 10.93
N GLY A 26 2.60 22.19 11.45
CA GLY A 26 2.98 23.40 12.18
C GLY A 26 3.13 24.67 11.32
N SER A 27 3.12 24.55 10.00
CA SER A 27 3.26 25.70 9.09
C SER A 27 2.10 26.70 9.15
N THR A 28 0.94 26.29 9.67
CA THR A 28 -0.25 27.13 9.83
C THR A 28 -0.95 26.82 11.13
N VAL A 29 -1.68 27.80 11.68
CA VAL A 29 -2.47 27.61 12.90
C VAL A 29 -3.64 26.69 12.60
N ARG A 30 -3.76 25.60 13.37
CA ARG A 30 -4.84 24.61 13.24
C ARG A 30 -5.93 24.81 14.28
N SER A 31 -7.16 24.52 13.93
CA SER A 31 -8.32 24.41 14.82
C SER A 31 -8.69 22.94 15.02
N TRP A 32 -9.38 22.63 16.11
CA TRP A 32 -10.02 21.33 16.32
C TRP A 32 -10.92 20.93 15.14
N ARG A 33 -11.51 21.90 14.43
CA ARG A 33 -12.35 21.70 13.23
C ARG A 33 -11.57 21.20 12.01
N ASP A 34 -10.26 21.43 11.97
CA ASP A 34 -9.39 20.95 10.90
C ASP A 34 -8.97 19.48 11.11
N LEU A 35 -9.30 18.89 12.26
CA LEU A 35 -8.95 17.51 12.61
C LEU A 35 -10.14 16.56 12.42
N PRO A 36 -9.93 15.39 11.81
CA PRO A 36 -8.64 14.77 11.52
C PRO A 36 -7.99 15.26 10.21
N MET A 37 -6.72 15.63 10.28
CA MET A 37 -5.91 16.03 9.11
C MET A 37 -5.07 14.83 8.65
N ARG A 38 -5.22 14.42 7.39
CA ARG A 38 -4.58 13.23 6.83
C ARG A 38 -3.61 13.62 5.72
N LEU A 39 -2.33 13.29 5.86
CA LEU A 39 -1.27 13.60 4.89
C LEU A 39 -0.68 12.31 4.34
N ALA A 40 -0.80 12.06 3.04
CA ALA A 40 -0.18 10.91 2.37
C ALA A 40 1.03 11.35 1.52
N ASP A 41 2.09 10.54 1.51
CA ASP A 41 3.35 10.84 0.82
C ASP A 41 4.05 9.56 0.34
N PHE A 42 4.25 9.46 -0.96
CA PHE A 42 5.00 8.38 -1.62
C PHE A 42 6.48 8.73 -1.82
N GLY A 43 7.01 9.60 -0.96
CA GLY A 43 8.37 10.10 -1.02
C GLY A 43 9.41 8.97 -0.95
N VAL A 44 10.51 9.17 -1.68
CA VAL A 44 11.65 8.23 -1.68
C VAL A 44 12.37 8.30 -0.33
N LEU A 45 12.52 7.15 0.31
CA LEU A 45 13.18 6.98 1.59
C LEU A 45 14.51 6.24 1.44
N HIS A 46 15.47 6.59 2.30
CA HIS A 46 16.78 5.97 2.31
C HIS A 46 17.17 5.49 3.71
N ARG A 47 17.49 4.20 3.83
CA ARG A 47 18.02 3.60 5.06
C ARG A 47 19.35 2.93 4.74
N ASN A 48 20.38 3.27 5.51
CA ASN A 48 21.70 2.66 5.35
C ASN A 48 21.74 1.31 6.07
N GLU A 49 20.98 0.34 5.53
CA GLU A 49 20.94 -1.04 6.00
C GLU A 49 22.31 -1.72 5.84
N LEU A 50 22.61 -2.64 6.77
CA LEU A 50 23.80 -3.49 6.70
C LEU A 50 23.79 -4.28 5.39
N SER A 51 24.91 -4.30 4.68
CA SER A 51 25.00 -4.93 3.35
C SER A 51 24.60 -6.41 3.37
N GLY A 52 25.00 -7.15 4.41
CA GLY A 52 24.65 -8.57 4.58
C GLY A 52 23.18 -8.85 4.87
N ALA A 53 22.37 -7.82 5.17
CA ALA A 53 20.93 -7.96 5.38
C ALA A 53 20.09 -7.60 4.14
N LEU A 54 20.72 -7.09 3.07
CA LEU A 54 20.03 -6.74 1.83
C LEU A 54 19.60 -8.00 1.08
N THR A 55 18.36 -8.02 0.59
CA THR A 55 17.82 -9.17 -0.15
C THR A 55 16.70 -8.74 -1.10
N GLY A 56 16.85 -9.09 -2.38
CA GLY A 56 15.88 -8.84 -3.44
C GLY A 56 15.26 -7.44 -3.37
N LEU A 57 13.93 -7.40 -3.31
CA LEU A 57 13.14 -6.18 -3.08
C LEU A 57 12.56 -6.10 -1.66
N THR A 58 12.74 -7.13 -0.82
CA THR A 58 12.16 -7.18 0.53
C THR A 58 12.95 -6.32 1.53
N ARG A 59 14.26 -6.16 1.32
CA ARG A 59 15.13 -5.30 2.12
C ARG A 59 16.17 -4.58 1.26
N VAL A 60 15.93 -3.29 1.03
CA VAL A 60 16.70 -2.41 0.15
C VAL A 60 17.09 -1.11 0.87
N ARG A 61 18.07 -0.38 0.32
CA ARG A 61 18.52 0.91 0.88
C ARG A 61 17.70 2.11 0.43
N ARG A 62 17.06 2.03 -0.74
CA ARG A 62 16.16 3.03 -1.31
C ARG A 62 14.81 2.36 -1.57
N PHE A 63 13.74 2.95 -1.06
CA PHE A 63 12.39 2.42 -1.22
C PHE A 63 11.35 3.55 -1.16
N GLN A 64 10.12 3.26 -1.56
CA GLN A 64 8.99 4.15 -1.41
C GLN A 64 7.93 3.47 -0.55
N GLN A 65 7.42 4.19 0.44
CA GLN A 65 6.30 3.73 1.25
C GLN A 65 5.04 4.46 0.83
N ASP A 66 3.90 3.79 0.89
CA ASP A 66 2.59 4.42 0.81
C ASP A 66 2.26 5.13 2.13
N ASP A 67 3.19 5.94 2.61
CA ASP A 67 3.24 6.49 3.96
C ASP A 67 2.13 7.53 4.15
N ALA A 68 1.56 7.57 5.36
CA ALA A 68 0.74 8.70 5.75
C ALA A 68 0.71 8.91 7.26
N HIS A 69 0.38 10.15 7.59
CA HIS A 69 0.26 10.62 8.96
C HIS A 69 -1.10 11.26 9.15
N ILE A 70 -1.81 10.81 10.18
CA ILE A 70 -3.09 11.36 10.59
C ILE A 70 -2.84 12.14 11.88
N TYR A 71 -3.19 13.42 11.87
CA TYR A 71 -3.24 14.25 13.05
C TYR A 71 -4.69 14.30 13.51
N CYS A 72 -4.96 13.79 14.71
CA CYS A 72 -6.32 13.70 15.25
C CYS A 72 -6.36 14.07 16.73
N ARG A 73 -7.57 14.28 17.25
CA ARG A 73 -7.80 14.45 18.70
C ARG A 73 -7.78 13.08 19.38
N GLU A 74 -7.51 13.04 20.69
CA GLU A 74 -7.41 11.76 21.42
C GLU A 74 -8.69 10.93 21.31
N GLU A 75 -9.87 11.56 21.33
CA GLU A 75 -11.15 10.87 21.18
C GLU A 75 -11.42 10.33 19.77
N GLN A 76 -10.65 10.76 18.76
CA GLN A 76 -10.79 10.31 17.37
C GLN A 76 -9.88 9.13 17.02
N ILE A 77 -8.99 8.71 17.93
CA ILE A 77 -8.00 7.65 17.65
C ILE A 77 -8.68 6.36 17.20
N GLU A 78 -9.71 5.92 17.92
CA GLU A 78 -10.38 4.65 17.63
C GLU A 78 -11.03 4.66 16.23
N GLU A 79 -11.72 5.73 15.87
CA GLU A 79 -12.33 5.92 14.55
C GLU A 79 -11.27 5.90 13.43
N GLU A 80 -10.17 6.63 13.59
CA GLU A 80 -9.12 6.70 12.57
C GLU A 80 -8.35 5.38 12.41
N VAL A 81 -8.13 4.65 13.51
CA VAL A 81 -7.50 3.32 13.47
C VAL A 81 -8.43 2.31 12.80
N LEU A 82 -9.73 2.32 13.10
CA LEU A 82 -10.72 1.47 12.43
C LEU A 82 -10.78 1.75 10.93
N ALA A 83 -10.87 3.02 10.54
CA ALA A 83 -10.87 3.41 9.12
C ALA A 83 -9.59 2.97 8.40
N ALA A 84 -8.43 3.02 9.07
CA ALA A 84 -7.17 2.53 8.52
C ALA A 84 -7.16 0.99 8.37
N LEU A 85 -7.73 0.25 9.32
CA LEU A 85 -7.87 -1.21 9.23
C LEU A 85 -8.84 -1.63 8.13
N ASP A 86 -9.96 -0.91 7.96
CA ASP A 86 -10.91 -1.15 6.87
C ASP A 86 -10.28 -0.88 5.49
N PHE A 87 -9.50 0.19 5.38
CA PHE A 87 -8.76 0.47 4.15
C PHE A 87 -7.71 -0.61 3.85
N MET A 88 -6.99 -1.08 4.88
CA MET A 88 -6.07 -2.21 4.77
C MET A 88 -6.81 -3.45 4.25
N LYS A 89 -7.94 -3.80 4.87
CA LYS A 89 -8.76 -4.94 4.45
C LYS A 89 -9.15 -4.85 2.99
N HIS A 90 -9.65 -3.70 2.55
CA HIS A 90 -10.06 -3.49 1.16
C HIS A 90 -8.91 -3.73 0.17
N VAL A 91 -7.71 -3.20 0.46
CA VAL A 91 -6.52 -3.37 -0.38
C VAL A 91 -6.08 -4.83 -0.42
N TYR A 92 -6.08 -5.52 0.72
CA TYR A 92 -5.62 -6.91 0.82
C TYR A 92 -6.61 -7.90 0.19
N ASP A 93 -7.92 -7.62 0.30
CA ASP A 93 -8.97 -8.38 -0.38
C ASP A 93 -8.82 -8.28 -1.90
N ILE A 94 -8.49 -7.09 -2.44
CA ILE A 94 -8.20 -6.89 -3.88
C ILE A 94 -7.01 -7.75 -4.32
N PHE A 95 -5.96 -7.83 -3.52
CA PHE A 95 -4.82 -8.69 -3.83
C PHE A 95 -5.09 -10.18 -3.59
N GLY A 96 -6.14 -10.54 -2.85
CA GLY A 96 -6.41 -11.93 -2.44
C GLY A 96 -5.47 -12.44 -1.35
N MET A 97 -4.92 -11.54 -0.52
CA MET A 97 -3.92 -11.87 0.49
C MET A 97 -4.56 -12.11 1.86
N SER A 98 -4.11 -13.15 2.56
CA SER A 98 -4.45 -13.39 3.96
C SER A 98 -3.46 -12.69 4.90
N TYR A 99 -3.92 -12.30 6.08
CA TYR A 99 -3.10 -11.59 7.07
C TYR A 99 -3.43 -12.00 8.50
N LYS A 100 -2.48 -11.71 9.41
CA LYS A 100 -2.61 -11.83 10.86
C LYS A 100 -2.33 -10.48 11.49
N LEU A 101 -3.10 -10.14 12.52
CA LEU A 101 -2.97 -8.90 13.27
C LEU A 101 -2.26 -9.15 14.59
N GLU A 102 -1.27 -8.31 14.89
CA GLU A 102 -0.57 -8.33 16.17
C GLU A 102 -0.50 -6.94 16.82
N LEU A 103 -0.81 -6.86 18.12
CA LEU A 103 -0.60 -5.65 18.92
C LEU A 103 0.78 -5.68 19.59
N SER A 104 1.66 -4.82 19.10
CA SER A 104 2.99 -4.66 19.66
C SER A 104 2.98 -3.60 20.76
N THR A 105 3.19 -4.04 22.00
CA THR A 105 3.02 -3.24 23.23
C THR A 105 4.33 -2.63 23.72
N ARG A 106 4.26 -1.80 24.78
CA ARG A 106 5.34 -0.97 25.30
C ARG A 106 6.68 -1.72 25.48
N PRO A 107 7.76 -1.28 24.81
CA PRO A 107 9.11 -1.84 24.99
C PRO A 107 9.76 -1.36 26.29
N ALA A 108 10.85 -2.01 26.69
CA ALA A 108 11.62 -1.63 27.89
C ALA A 108 12.23 -0.21 27.81
N LYS A 109 12.51 0.29 26.60
CA LYS A 109 13.09 1.64 26.35
C LYS A 109 12.04 2.64 25.82
N ALA A 110 10.82 2.58 26.33
CA ALA A 110 9.74 3.46 25.93
C ALA A 110 9.93 4.91 26.41
N LEU A 111 9.49 5.88 25.59
CA LEU A 111 9.43 7.29 25.95
C LEU A 111 8.01 7.69 26.39
N GLY A 112 7.91 8.71 27.23
CA GLY A 112 6.64 9.26 27.71
C GLY A 112 6.06 8.54 28.92
N GLU A 113 4.90 9.01 29.38
CA GLU A 113 4.27 8.51 30.60
C GLU A 113 3.58 7.16 30.41
N VAL A 114 3.70 6.30 31.43
CA VAL A 114 3.02 4.98 31.48
C VAL A 114 1.50 5.11 31.28
N ALA A 115 0.89 6.18 31.80
CA ALA A 115 -0.55 6.41 31.67
C ALA A 115 -0.98 6.63 30.22
N VAL A 116 -0.19 7.37 29.43
CA VAL A 116 -0.45 7.61 28.00
C VAL A 116 -0.36 6.30 27.23
N TRP A 117 0.68 5.51 27.50
CA TRP A 117 0.85 4.18 26.92
C TRP A 117 -0.32 3.25 27.20
N ASN A 118 -0.75 3.16 28.46
CA ASN A 118 -1.86 2.28 28.83
C ASN A 118 -3.17 2.69 28.11
N ARG A 119 -3.39 4.00 27.89
CA ARG A 119 -4.54 4.49 27.10
C ARG A 119 -4.40 4.13 25.62
N ALA A 120 -3.23 4.34 25.04
CA ALA A 120 -2.94 4.05 23.64
C ALA A 120 -3.08 2.55 23.32
N GLU A 121 -2.52 1.67 24.17
CA GLU A 121 -2.64 0.22 24.02
C GLU A 121 -4.10 -0.24 24.12
N LYS A 122 -4.86 0.33 25.08
CA LYS A 122 -6.29 0.06 25.20
C LYS A 122 -7.08 0.51 23.98
N ALA A 123 -6.77 1.67 23.41
CA ALA A 123 -7.43 2.17 22.21
C ALA A 123 -7.18 1.26 21.00
N LEU A 124 -5.93 0.82 20.79
CA LEU A 124 -5.61 -0.13 19.71
C LEU A 124 -6.27 -1.49 19.93
N ALA A 125 -6.27 -2.02 21.16
CA ALA A 125 -6.95 -3.27 21.48
C ALA A 125 -8.47 -3.19 21.22
N SER A 126 -9.12 -2.09 21.60
CA SER A 126 -10.55 -1.85 21.33
C SER A 126 -10.85 -1.81 19.82
N ALA A 127 -10.04 -1.07 19.07
CA ALA A 127 -10.18 -0.99 17.62
C ALA A 127 -10.01 -2.36 16.96
N MET A 128 -9.04 -3.17 17.39
CA MET A 128 -8.86 -4.52 16.87
C MET A 128 -9.94 -5.51 17.30
N ASP A 129 -10.48 -5.38 18.51
CA ASP A 129 -11.64 -6.16 18.96
C ASP A 129 -12.87 -5.85 18.11
N THR A 130 -13.11 -4.58 17.78
CA THR A 130 -14.19 -4.15 16.88
C THR A 130 -13.98 -4.66 15.45
N PHE A 131 -12.75 -4.53 14.91
CA PHE A 131 -12.44 -4.88 13.52
C PHE A 131 -12.39 -6.39 13.27
N ALA A 132 -11.58 -7.12 14.04
CA ALA A 132 -11.33 -8.54 13.82
C ALA A 132 -12.20 -9.45 14.69
N GLY A 133 -12.79 -8.93 15.77
CA GLY A 133 -13.41 -9.73 16.82
C GLY A 133 -12.40 -10.18 17.87
N LYS A 134 -12.87 -10.22 19.13
CA LYS A 134 -12.05 -10.63 20.27
C LYS A 134 -11.50 -12.05 20.07
N GLY A 135 -10.18 -12.18 20.15
CA GLY A 135 -9.47 -13.46 19.96
C GLY A 135 -8.94 -13.73 18.54
N ASN A 136 -9.24 -12.86 17.57
CA ASN A 136 -8.75 -12.98 16.19
C ASN A 136 -7.47 -12.16 15.93
N TRP A 137 -6.84 -11.64 16.97
CA TRP A 137 -5.56 -10.95 16.96
C TRP A 137 -4.71 -11.42 18.14
N ARG A 138 -3.39 -11.16 18.11
CA ARG A 138 -2.46 -11.58 19.17
C ARG A 138 -1.67 -10.41 19.73
N GLU A 139 -1.28 -10.48 21.00
CA GLU A 139 -0.28 -9.55 21.53
C GLU A 139 1.13 -9.99 21.13
N ASN A 140 2.01 -9.02 20.88
CA ASN A 140 3.43 -9.18 20.65
C ASN A 140 4.21 -8.33 21.68
N PRO A 141 4.40 -8.84 22.91
CA PRO A 141 4.83 -8.04 24.03
C PRO A 141 6.21 -7.41 23.84
N GLY A 142 6.30 -6.09 24.03
CA GLY A 142 7.56 -5.36 24.04
C GLY A 142 8.17 -5.05 22.65
N ASP A 143 7.45 -5.34 21.57
CA ASP A 143 7.89 -5.05 20.20
C ASP A 143 7.32 -3.71 19.66
N GLY A 144 6.66 -2.93 20.51
CA GLY A 144 6.18 -1.59 20.17
C GLY A 144 7.33 -0.65 19.81
N ALA A 145 7.01 0.42 19.06
CA ALA A 145 8.01 1.45 18.78
C ALA A 145 8.37 2.20 20.06
N PHE A 146 9.53 2.84 20.14
CA PHE A 146 9.91 3.58 21.36
C PHE A 146 8.97 4.78 21.67
N TYR A 147 8.19 5.24 20.70
CA TYR A 147 7.27 6.38 20.81
C TYR A 147 5.79 6.03 20.99
N GLY A 148 5.42 4.75 20.86
CA GLY A 148 4.04 4.31 21.09
C GLY A 148 3.77 2.89 20.57
N PRO A 149 2.57 2.35 20.89
CA PRO A 149 2.19 1.00 20.48
C PRO A 149 1.80 0.98 19.00
N LYS A 150 1.84 -0.20 18.39
CA LYS A 150 1.50 -0.39 16.97
C LYS A 150 0.73 -1.68 16.72
N ILE A 151 -0.09 -1.65 15.67
CA ILE A 151 -0.67 -2.83 15.05
C ILE A 151 0.26 -3.22 13.90
N ASP A 152 0.79 -4.44 13.98
CA ASP A 152 1.59 -5.04 12.91
C ASP A 152 0.72 -6.01 12.11
N ILE A 153 0.67 -5.82 10.80
CA ILE A 153 -0.07 -6.69 9.89
C ILE A 153 0.93 -7.60 9.19
N LYS A 154 0.83 -8.88 9.50
CA LYS A 154 1.72 -9.92 9.01
C LYS A 154 1.05 -10.70 7.89
N VAL A 155 1.76 -10.84 6.77
CA VAL A 155 1.31 -11.54 5.58
C VAL A 155 2.17 -12.77 5.36
N SER A 156 1.55 -13.90 5.04
CA SER A 156 2.29 -15.09 4.65
C SER A 156 2.44 -15.13 3.13
N ASP A 157 3.65 -15.40 2.65
CA ASP A 157 3.87 -15.71 1.24
C ASP A 157 3.50 -17.17 0.90
N SER A 158 3.66 -17.56 -0.36
CA SER A 158 3.34 -18.92 -0.85
C SER A 158 4.23 -20.03 -0.25
N MET A 159 5.26 -19.67 0.52
CA MET A 159 6.17 -20.57 1.22
C MET A 159 5.98 -20.50 2.75
N ASP A 160 4.85 -19.96 3.22
CA ASP A 160 4.50 -19.75 4.63
C ASP A 160 5.47 -18.82 5.40
N ARG A 161 6.34 -18.07 4.71
CA ARG A 161 7.20 -17.10 5.38
C ARG A 161 6.40 -15.85 5.69
N VAL A 162 6.62 -15.32 6.89
CA VAL A 162 5.82 -14.21 7.42
C VAL A 162 6.56 -12.89 7.20
N HIS A 163 5.92 -11.98 6.47
CA HIS A 163 6.40 -10.64 6.18
C HIS A 163 5.54 -9.62 6.89
N GLN A 164 6.18 -8.66 7.57
CA GLN A 164 5.47 -7.46 8.03
C GLN A 164 5.41 -6.46 6.87
N CYS A 165 4.19 -6.14 6.43
CA CYS A 165 3.93 -5.18 5.35
C CYS A 165 3.26 -3.93 5.92
N ALA A 166 1.97 -4.01 6.25
CA ALA A 166 1.25 -2.87 6.81
C ALA A 166 1.54 -2.68 8.31
N THR A 167 1.35 -1.43 8.76
CA THR A 167 1.48 -1.05 10.16
C THR A 167 0.64 0.19 10.45
N ILE A 168 0.05 0.23 11.64
CA ILE A 168 -0.62 1.41 12.19
C ILE A 168 0.01 1.70 13.54
N GLN A 169 0.57 2.88 13.75
CA GLN A 169 1.38 3.19 14.93
C GLN A 169 0.89 4.50 15.56
N LEU A 170 0.67 4.49 16.87
CA LEU A 170 0.36 5.70 17.60
C LEU A 170 1.65 6.38 18.05
N ASP A 171 1.75 7.68 17.84
CA ASP A 171 2.88 8.51 18.25
C ASP A 171 2.41 9.75 19.00
N PHE A 172 2.82 9.81 20.26
CA PHE A 172 2.59 10.95 21.16
C PHE A 172 3.85 11.80 21.32
N GLN A 173 5.01 11.33 20.86
CA GLN A 173 6.32 11.92 21.07
C GLN A 173 6.69 12.93 19.99
N LEU A 174 6.48 12.64 18.71
CA LEU A 174 6.77 13.62 17.65
C LEU A 174 5.94 14.90 17.80
N PRO A 175 4.63 14.86 18.11
CA PRO A 175 3.87 16.06 18.41
C PRO A 175 4.46 16.90 19.55
N ILE A 176 5.06 16.29 20.56
CA ILE A 176 5.74 17.00 21.66
C ILE A 176 7.04 17.62 21.16
N ARG A 177 7.89 16.84 20.48
CA ARG A 177 9.21 17.30 20.01
C ARG A 177 9.15 18.45 19.01
N PHE A 178 8.07 18.52 18.23
CA PHE A 178 7.84 19.58 17.25
C PHE A 178 6.94 20.72 17.78
N ASP A 179 6.57 20.71 19.06
CA ASP A 179 5.60 21.65 19.67
C ASP A 179 4.32 21.82 18.84
N LEU A 180 3.78 20.71 18.35
CA LEU A 180 2.54 20.72 17.56
C LEU A 180 1.35 21.02 18.47
N LYS A 181 0.48 21.90 18.00
CA LYS A 181 -0.72 22.35 18.73
C LYS A 181 -1.83 22.78 17.80
N TYR A 182 -3.06 22.63 18.26
CA TYR A 182 -4.28 23.12 17.61
C TYR A 182 -5.15 23.88 18.63
N LYS A 183 -5.96 24.82 18.16
CA LYS A 183 -6.93 25.54 19.00
C LYS A 183 -8.04 24.59 19.44
N SER A 184 -8.19 24.42 20.75
CA SER A 184 -9.21 23.58 21.37
C SER A 184 -10.61 24.21 21.26
N ASP A 185 -11.64 23.37 21.31
CA ASP A 185 -13.03 23.79 21.52
C ASP A 185 -13.39 23.95 23.01
N LYS A 186 -12.54 23.45 23.90
CA LYS A 186 -12.71 23.54 25.35
C LYS A 186 -12.49 24.99 25.79
N VAL A 187 -13.38 25.47 26.65
CA VAL A 187 -13.26 26.80 27.27
C VAL A 187 -11.93 26.84 28.02
N ALA A 188 -11.04 27.74 27.63
CA ALA A 188 -9.79 27.94 28.33
C ALA A 188 -10.10 28.40 29.77
N ASP A 189 -9.75 27.59 30.77
CA ASP A 189 -9.82 28.05 32.15
C ASP A 189 -8.92 29.28 32.29
N ALA A 190 -9.51 30.43 32.60
CA ALA A 190 -8.80 31.70 32.74
C ALA A 190 -7.76 31.70 33.88
N ALA A 191 -7.74 30.65 34.70
CA ALA A 191 -6.79 30.41 35.79
C ALA A 191 -5.72 29.35 35.44
N ALA A 192 -5.75 28.77 34.24
CA ALA A 192 -4.67 27.88 33.82
C ALA A 192 -3.40 28.73 33.66
N PRO A 193 -2.33 28.48 34.45
CA PRO A 193 -1.08 29.20 34.26
C PRO A 193 -0.63 29.01 32.80
N ASP A 194 -0.10 30.07 32.18
CA ASP A 194 0.60 29.95 30.89
C ASP A 194 1.56 28.77 31.00
N GLY A 195 1.24 27.65 30.33
CA GLY A 195 1.84 26.35 30.56
C GLY A 195 3.36 26.44 30.72
N GLY A 196 3.82 26.46 31.97
CA GLY A 196 5.22 26.76 32.34
C GLY A 196 6.13 25.54 32.33
N GLY A 197 5.69 24.43 31.75
CA GLY A 197 6.52 23.27 31.48
C GLY A 197 6.74 23.13 29.97
N ALA A 198 7.93 22.72 29.57
CA ALA A 198 8.29 22.49 28.17
C ALA A 198 7.34 21.51 27.44
N ASP A 199 6.53 20.74 28.18
CA ASP A 199 5.68 19.67 27.67
C ASP A 199 4.18 20.01 27.58
N ALA A 200 3.67 21.13 28.11
CA ALA A 200 2.23 21.43 28.13
C ALA A 200 1.83 22.53 27.12
N PRO A 201 0.78 22.33 26.28
CA PRO A 201 0.28 23.39 25.41
C PRO A 201 -0.24 24.60 26.20
N LYS A 202 -0.18 25.79 25.58
CA LYS A 202 -0.77 27.02 26.15
C LYS A 202 -2.28 26.87 26.35
N ALA A 203 -2.84 27.65 27.28
CA ALA A 203 -4.29 27.69 27.50
C ALA A 203 -5.05 27.96 26.18
N GLY A 204 -6.12 27.20 25.95
CA GLY A 204 -6.89 27.23 24.69
C GLY A 204 -6.28 26.43 23.52
N PHE A 205 -5.15 25.75 23.74
CA PHE A 205 -4.53 24.83 22.78
C PHE A 205 -4.45 23.42 23.35
N GLU A 206 -4.55 22.44 22.45
CA GLU A 206 -4.32 21.03 22.74
C GLU A 206 -3.29 20.46 21.74
N ARG A 207 -2.72 19.31 22.07
CA ARG A 207 -1.73 18.62 21.24
C ARG A 207 -2.41 17.53 20.42
N PRO A 208 -2.18 17.43 19.10
CA PRO A 208 -2.73 16.34 18.32
C PRO A 208 -1.99 15.03 18.63
N VAL A 209 -2.67 13.91 18.44
CA VAL A 209 -2.05 12.58 18.34
C VAL A 209 -1.71 12.33 16.88
N MET A 210 -0.52 11.76 16.64
CA MET A 210 -0.07 11.41 15.31
C MET A 210 -0.21 9.90 15.11
N VAL A 211 -0.93 9.47 14.08
CA VAL A 211 -1.05 8.08 13.68
C VAL A 211 -0.24 7.87 12.41
N HIS A 212 0.80 7.04 12.48
CA HIS A 212 1.55 6.60 11.31
C HIS A 212 0.85 5.40 10.69
N ARG A 213 0.67 5.40 9.37
CA ARG A 213 0.04 4.26 8.69
C ARG A 213 0.62 4.01 7.31
N ALA A 214 0.90 2.74 7.03
CA ALA A 214 1.24 2.24 5.69
C ALA A 214 0.46 0.95 5.42
N MET A 215 -0.10 0.80 4.23
CA MET A 215 -0.91 -0.36 3.83
C MET A 215 -0.10 -1.36 3.02
N LEU A 216 0.75 -0.89 2.11
CA LEU A 216 1.68 -1.76 1.40
C LEU A 216 2.96 -1.97 2.21
N GLY A 217 3.29 -1.03 3.09
CA GLY A 217 4.59 -0.94 3.72
C GLY A 217 5.53 -0.21 2.77
N SER A 218 6.51 -0.90 2.19
CA SER A 218 7.22 -0.38 1.02
C SER A 218 6.69 -1.04 -0.24
N VAL A 219 6.51 -0.26 -1.31
CA VAL A 219 6.04 -0.74 -2.61
C VAL A 219 6.94 -1.87 -3.13
N GLU A 220 8.25 -1.75 -2.95
CA GLU A 220 9.22 -2.76 -3.37
C GLU A 220 9.04 -4.09 -2.64
N ARG A 221 8.91 -4.05 -1.30
CA ARG A 221 8.63 -5.26 -0.50
C ARG A 221 7.30 -5.88 -0.88
N MET A 222 6.25 -5.08 -0.99
CA MET A 222 4.94 -5.59 -1.37
C MET A 222 5.00 -6.25 -2.74
N PHE A 223 5.69 -5.64 -3.72
CA PHE A 223 5.88 -6.22 -5.03
C PHE A 223 6.61 -7.57 -4.98
N ALA A 224 7.67 -7.71 -4.16
CA ALA A 224 8.31 -9.01 -3.94
C ALA A 224 7.35 -10.06 -3.36
N VAL A 225 6.56 -9.69 -2.35
CA VAL A 225 5.58 -10.60 -1.75
C VAL A 225 4.51 -11.00 -2.78
N LEU A 226 4.05 -10.07 -3.62
CA LEU A 226 3.07 -10.35 -4.67
C LEU A 226 3.63 -11.24 -5.79
N CYS A 227 4.91 -11.07 -6.16
CA CYS A 227 5.59 -11.96 -7.12
C CYS A 227 5.50 -13.42 -6.68
N GLU A 228 5.72 -13.67 -5.39
CA GLU A 228 5.65 -15.01 -4.80
C GLU A 228 4.21 -15.47 -4.62
N HIS A 229 3.34 -14.60 -4.09
CA HIS A 229 1.92 -14.89 -3.90
C HIS A 229 1.23 -15.35 -5.20
N TYR A 230 1.50 -14.68 -6.32
CA TYR A 230 0.94 -15.06 -7.61
C TYR A 230 1.78 -16.11 -8.37
N GLY A 231 3.02 -16.39 -7.95
CA GLY A 231 3.92 -17.28 -8.67
C GLY A 231 4.13 -16.87 -10.14
N GLY A 232 4.14 -15.56 -10.41
CA GLY A 232 4.19 -14.99 -11.78
C GLY A 232 2.86 -14.96 -12.55
N LYS A 233 1.77 -15.51 -11.98
CA LYS A 233 0.42 -15.48 -12.55
C LYS A 233 -0.37 -14.25 -12.11
N TRP A 234 0.09 -13.06 -12.49
CA TRP A 234 -0.55 -11.78 -12.14
C TRP A 234 -2.02 -11.68 -12.57
N PRO A 235 -2.93 -11.09 -11.76
CA PRO A 235 -4.30 -10.81 -12.19
C PRO A 235 -4.32 -9.82 -13.36
N LEU A 236 -5.41 -9.76 -14.14
CA LEU A 236 -5.43 -9.00 -15.40
C LEU A 236 -5.11 -7.53 -15.15
N TRP A 237 -5.68 -6.94 -14.10
CA TRP A 237 -5.50 -5.52 -13.78
C TRP A 237 -4.06 -5.13 -13.40
N LEU A 238 -3.24 -6.07 -12.93
CA LEU A 238 -1.86 -5.83 -12.48
C LEU A 238 -0.80 -6.41 -13.43
N SER A 239 -1.20 -7.29 -14.34
CA SER A 239 -0.28 -8.02 -15.19
C SER A 239 0.45 -7.12 -16.18
N PRO A 240 1.79 -7.29 -16.35
CA PRO A 240 2.53 -6.63 -17.42
C PRO A 240 2.28 -7.28 -18.80
N ARG A 241 1.52 -8.39 -18.86
CA ARG A 241 1.24 -9.18 -20.06
C ARG A 241 -0.25 -9.52 -20.12
N GLN A 242 -1.07 -8.54 -20.46
CA GLN A 242 -2.52 -8.67 -20.37
C GLN A 242 -3.08 -9.47 -21.56
N VAL A 243 -2.81 -9.06 -22.80
CA VAL A 243 -3.41 -9.69 -23.99
C VAL A 243 -2.38 -9.99 -25.08
N MET A 244 -2.25 -11.27 -25.46
CA MET A 244 -1.46 -11.67 -26.63
C MET A 244 -2.40 -12.03 -27.79
N VAL A 245 -2.27 -11.34 -28.92
CA VAL A 245 -2.95 -11.69 -30.16
C VAL A 245 -2.11 -12.69 -30.93
N VAL A 246 -2.70 -13.82 -31.30
CA VAL A 246 -2.03 -14.93 -31.99
C VAL A 246 -2.69 -15.17 -33.35
N PRO A 247 -2.14 -14.60 -34.43
CA PRO A 247 -2.59 -14.86 -35.78
C PRO A 247 -2.28 -16.29 -36.22
N VAL A 248 -3.23 -16.95 -36.89
CA VAL A 248 -3.03 -18.31 -37.45
C VAL A 248 -2.06 -18.28 -38.63
N HIS A 249 -2.15 -17.25 -39.48
CA HIS A 249 -1.30 -17.03 -40.64
C HIS A 249 -0.90 -15.54 -40.80
N GLY A 250 0.05 -15.27 -41.68
CA GLY A 250 0.64 -13.94 -41.88
C GLY A 250 -0.32 -12.90 -42.46
N ASP A 251 -1.34 -13.33 -43.22
CA ASP A 251 -2.37 -12.46 -43.79
C ASP A 251 -3.34 -11.90 -42.73
N GLN A 252 -3.31 -12.39 -41.48
CA GLN A 252 -4.08 -11.82 -40.36
C GLN A 252 -3.28 -10.81 -39.52
N PHE A 253 -2.01 -10.52 -39.82
CA PHE A 253 -1.19 -9.61 -39.01
C PHE A 253 -1.81 -8.21 -38.89
N GLY A 254 -2.30 -7.64 -39.99
CA GLY A 254 -2.93 -6.31 -39.97
C GLY A 254 -4.18 -6.25 -39.08
N TYR A 255 -4.99 -7.32 -39.04
CA TYR A 255 -6.13 -7.39 -38.13
C TYR A 255 -5.67 -7.48 -36.66
N GLY A 256 -4.62 -8.26 -36.40
CA GLY A 256 -4.03 -8.35 -35.05
C GLY A 256 -3.45 -7.03 -34.56
N GLU A 257 -2.74 -6.30 -35.42
CA GLU A 257 -2.22 -4.96 -35.12
C GLU A 257 -3.36 -3.96 -34.85
N ALA A 258 -4.46 -4.04 -35.62
CA ALA A 258 -5.64 -3.20 -35.37
C ALA A 258 -6.27 -3.48 -33.99
N ILE A 259 -6.38 -4.76 -33.59
CA ILE A 259 -6.86 -5.14 -32.25
C ILE A 259 -5.94 -4.59 -31.16
N VAL A 260 -4.63 -4.77 -31.31
CA VAL A 260 -3.63 -4.24 -30.36
C VAL A 260 -3.73 -2.72 -30.24
N GLY A 261 -3.89 -2.00 -31.36
CA GLY A 261 -4.07 -0.55 -31.36
C GLY A 261 -5.31 -0.11 -30.57
N ARG A 262 -6.43 -0.84 -30.69
CA ARG A 262 -7.63 -0.58 -29.88
C ARG A 262 -7.40 -0.81 -28.39
N LEU A 263 -6.74 -1.93 -28.04
CA LEU A 263 -6.40 -2.25 -26.65
C LEU A 263 -5.45 -1.22 -26.02
N HIS A 264 -4.41 -0.80 -26.74
CA HIS A 264 -3.52 0.27 -26.32
C HIS A 264 -4.25 1.60 -26.12
N GLY A 265 -5.16 1.94 -27.05
CA GLY A 265 -6.02 3.13 -26.92
C GLY A 265 -6.92 3.12 -25.68
N MET A 266 -7.18 1.94 -25.11
CA MET A 266 -7.93 1.74 -23.86
C MET A 266 -7.02 1.55 -22.64
N GLY A 267 -5.70 1.70 -22.80
CA GLY A 267 -4.71 1.60 -21.73
C GLY A 267 -4.41 0.18 -21.28
N PHE A 268 -4.62 -0.83 -22.13
CA PHE A 268 -4.19 -2.21 -21.90
C PHE A 268 -2.84 -2.48 -22.59
N TYR A 269 -2.03 -3.33 -21.96
CA TYR A 269 -0.84 -3.89 -22.58
C TYR A 269 -1.22 -5.09 -23.45
N ALA A 270 -1.00 -4.95 -24.75
CA ALA A 270 -1.24 -6.01 -25.71
C ALA A 270 -0.11 -6.11 -26.73
N GLU A 271 0.13 -7.31 -27.24
CA GLU A 271 1.07 -7.58 -28.33
C GLU A 271 0.45 -8.50 -29.36
N VAL A 272 1.01 -8.50 -30.57
CA VAL A 272 0.68 -9.47 -31.62
C VAL A 272 1.92 -10.30 -31.95
N ASP A 273 1.79 -11.63 -31.91
CA ASP A 273 2.89 -12.53 -32.27
C ASP A 273 3.01 -12.65 -33.79
N THR A 274 3.86 -11.80 -34.38
CA THR A 274 4.22 -11.83 -35.81
C THR A 274 5.44 -12.72 -36.11
N SER A 275 5.89 -13.52 -35.14
CA SER A 275 7.06 -14.37 -35.31
C SER A 275 6.83 -15.47 -36.36
N LYS A 276 7.93 -16.06 -36.84
CA LYS A 276 7.93 -17.22 -37.76
C LYS A 276 7.63 -18.56 -37.07
N ALA A 277 7.26 -18.55 -35.78
CA ALA A 277 6.92 -19.76 -35.05
C ALA A 277 5.62 -20.40 -35.59
N THR A 278 5.49 -21.72 -35.44
CA THR A 278 4.22 -22.40 -35.72
C THR A 278 3.13 -21.90 -34.78
N PHE A 279 1.87 -21.91 -35.23
CA PHE A 279 0.72 -21.47 -34.43
C PHE A 279 0.71 -22.09 -33.02
N GLN A 280 0.91 -23.40 -32.92
CA GLN A 280 0.95 -24.15 -31.67
C GLN A 280 2.10 -23.68 -30.77
N LYS A 281 3.25 -23.31 -31.36
CA LYS A 281 4.38 -22.76 -30.62
C LYS A 281 4.08 -21.34 -30.12
N LYS A 282 3.39 -20.50 -30.89
CA LYS A 282 2.95 -19.16 -30.45
C LYS A 282 2.02 -19.25 -29.24
N VAL A 283 0.97 -20.08 -29.34
CA VAL A 283 0.03 -20.36 -28.23
C VAL A 283 0.78 -20.87 -26.99
N ARG A 284 1.72 -21.80 -27.17
CA ARG A 284 2.54 -22.32 -26.07
C ARG A 284 3.43 -21.24 -25.45
N ASN A 285 4.09 -20.41 -26.25
CA ASN A 285 4.95 -19.34 -25.75
C ASN A 285 4.14 -18.34 -24.93
N ALA A 286 3.00 -17.88 -25.46
CA ALA A 286 2.10 -16.99 -24.75
C ALA A 286 1.63 -17.58 -23.41
N GLN A 287 1.39 -18.90 -23.37
CA GLN A 287 1.03 -19.61 -22.15
C GLN A 287 2.17 -19.70 -21.14
N VAL A 288 3.39 -20.03 -21.58
CA VAL A 288 4.58 -20.11 -20.72
C VAL A 288 4.92 -18.75 -20.13
N GLU A 289 4.78 -17.69 -20.92
CA GLU A 289 5.02 -16.30 -20.53
C GLU A 289 3.92 -15.68 -19.65
N GLN A 290 2.87 -16.45 -19.34
CA GLN A 290 1.76 -16.09 -18.45
C GLN A 290 0.87 -14.92 -18.94
N TRP A 291 0.72 -14.75 -20.25
CA TRP A 291 -0.24 -13.80 -20.82
C TRP A 291 -1.66 -14.12 -20.36
N ASN A 292 -2.36 -13.18 -19.71
CA ASN A 292 -3.68 -13.46 -19.10
C ASN A 292 -4.66 -14.01 -20.14
N LEU A 293 -4.74 -13.35 -21.29
CA LEU A 293 -5.64 -13.66 -22.38
C LEU A 293 -4.87 -13.82 -23.69
N GLN A 294 -5.25 -14.81 -24.48
CA GLN A 294 -4.74 -15.09 -25.81
C GLN A 294 -5.90 -14.98 -26.79
N LEU A 295 -5.76 -14.11 -27.79
CA LEU A 295 -6.77 -13.89 -28.84
C LEU A 295 -6.32 -14.59 -30.11
N ILE A 296 -6.93 -15.72 -30.41
CA ILE A 296 -6.66 -16.46 -31.64
C ILE A 296 -7.46 -15.80 -32.76
N ILE A 297 -6.78 -15.42 -33.84
CA ILE A 297 -7.40 -14.80 -35.02
C ILE A 297 -7.03 -15.56 -36.30
N GLY A 298 -8.03 -16.16 -36.95
CA GLY A 298 -7.94 -16.75 -38.27
C GLY A 298 -8.71 -15.94 -39.32
N LYS A 299 -8.91 -16.54 -40.49
CA LYS A 299 -9.68 -15.91 -41.57
C LYS A 299 -11.15 -15.68 -41.20
N ALA A 300 -11.75 -16.61 -40.46
CA ALA A 300 -13.13 -16.51 -40.01
C ALA A 300 -13.28 -15.34 -39.03
N GLU A 301 -12.40 -15.25 -38.03
CA GLU A 301 -12.42 -14.18 -37.04
C GLU A 301 -12.21 -12.80 -37.68
N MET A 302 -11.27 -12.71 -38.62
CA MET A 302 -11.01 -11.49 -39.38
C MET A 302 -12.23 -11.08 -40.24
N ALA A 303 -12.88 -12.01 -40.92
CA ALA A 303 -14.06 -11.72 -41.74
C ALA A 303 -15.28 -11.32 -40.90
N ASN A 304 -15.42 -11.90 -39.71
CA ASN A 304 -16.57 -11.70 -38.85
C ASN A 304 -16.37 -10.58 -37.81
N GLY A 305 -15.18 -10.01 -37.69
CA GLY A 305 -14.84 -9.02 -36.65
C GLY A 305 -14.93 -9.60 -35.23
N THR A 306 -14.54 -10.87 -35.08
CA THR A 306 -14.57 -11.63 -33.82
C THR A 306 -13.16 -11.98 -33.36
N VAL A 307 -13.06 -12.53 -32.16
CA VAL A 307 -11.82 -13.11 -31.59
C VAL A 307 -12.17 -14.39 -30.84
N ASN A 308 -11.32 -15.42 -30.94
CA ASN A 308 -11.44 -16.64 -30.15
C ASN A 308 -10.51 -16.56 -28.94
N ILE A 309 -11.09 -16.60 -27.72
CA ILE A 309 -10.38 -16.25 -26.50
C ILE A 309 -9.99 -17.50 -25.72
N ARG A 310 -8.73 -17.51 -25.30
CA ARG A 310 -8.13 -18.54 -24.46
C ARG A 310 -7.42 -17.91 -23.26
N THR A 311 -7.54 -18.50 -22.08
CA THR A 311 -6.80 -18.05 -20.90
C THR A 311 -5.44 -18.76 -20.77
N ARG A 312 -4.53 -18.20 -19.96
CA ARG A 312 -3.25 -18.86 -19.61
C ARG A 312 -3.39 -20.25 -19.00
N ASP A 313 -4.53 -20.56 -18.37
CA ASP A 313 -4.81 -21.87 -17.78
C ASP A 313 -5.45 -22.84 -18.78
N ASN A 314 -5.31 -22.58 -20.09
CA ASN A 314 -5.83 -23.40 -21.18
C ASN A 314 -7.38 -23.51 -21.20
N LYS A 315 -8.09 -22.59 -20.53
CA LYS A 315 -9.55 -22.52 -20.62
C LYS A 315 -9.94 -21.78 -21.89
N GLN A 316 -10.80 -22.39 -22.70
CA GLN A 316 -11.40 -21.73 -23.86
C GLN A 316 -12.65 -20.97 -23.41
N LEU A 317 -12.71 -19.68 -23.70
CA LEU A 317 -13.88 -18.85 -23.45
C LEU A 317 -14.79 -18.77 -24.70
N GLY A 318 -14.28 -19.21 -25.85
CA GLY A 318 -15.02 -19.26 -27.10
C GLY A 318 -14.79 -18.03 -27.99
N GLU A 319 -15.56 -17.95 -29.06
CA GLU A 319 -15.57 -16.83 -29.99
C GLU A 319 -16.58 -15.77 -29.56
N MET A 320 -16.20 -14.49 -29.57
CA MET A 320 -17.11 -13.37 -29.35
C MET A 320 -16.73 -12.17 -30.23
N LYS A 321 -17.61 -11.18 -30.32
CA LYS A 321 -17.31 -9.95 -31.06
C LYS A 321 -16.19 -9.19 -30.38
N LEU A 322 -15.35 -8.53 -31.17
CA LEU A 322 -14.23 -7.76 -30.63
C LEU A 322 -14.72 -6.69 -29.64
N ASP A 323 -15.84 -6.02 -29.92
CA ASP A 323 -16.40 -5.00 -29.04
C ASP A 323 -16.86 -5.58 -27.69
N GLU A 324 -17.50 -6.75 -27.71
CA GLU A 324 -17.91 -7.47 -26.49
C GLU A 324 -16.69 -7.88 -25.65
N PHE A 325 -15.62 -8.34 -26.30
CA PHE A 325 -14.36 -8.64 -25.63
C PHE A 325 -13.74 -7.41 -24.94
N LEU A 326 -13.74 -6.26 -25.63
CA LEU A 326 -13.20 -5.02 -25.10
C LEU A 326 -13.99 -4.55 -23.87
N ASP A 327 -15.32 -4.65 -23.91
CA ASP A 327 -16.18 -4.35 -22.76
C ASP A 327 -15.91 -5.29 -21.59
N MET A 328 -15.71 -6.59 -21.87
CA MET A 328 -15.38 -7.60 -20.86
C MET A 328 -14.07 -7.25 -20.14
N VAL A 329 -12.97 -6.97 -20.86
CA VAL A 329 -11.68 -6.69 -20.22
C VAL A 329 -11.68 -5.37 -19.45
N VAL A 330 -12.43 -4.36 -19.92
CA VAL A 330 -12.63 -3.11 -19.16
C VAL A 330 -13.36 -3.37 -17.86
N LYS A 331 -14.41 -4.20 -17.90
CA LYS A 331 -15.15 -4.58 -16.70
C LYS A 331 -14.25 -5.35 -15.73
N ASP A 332 -13.52 -6.35 -16.21
CA ASP A 332 -12.63 -7.16 -15.37
C ASP A 332 -11.54 -6.30 -14.72
N ARG A 333 -10.95 -5.35 -15.45
CA ARG A 333 -9.98 -4.39 -14.89
C ARG A 333 -10.59 -3.52 -13.79
N LYS A 334 -11.82 -3.03 -13.97
CA LYS A 334 -12.53 -2.20 -12.97
C LYS A 334 -12.91 -2.98 -11.71
N GLU A 335 -13.16 -4.27 -11.86
CA GLU A 335 -13.51 -5.18 -10.76
C GLU A 335 -12.27 -5.82 -10.10
N PHE A 336 -11.05 -5.38 -10.48
CA PHE A 336 -9.78 -5.93 -10.01
C PHE A 336 -9.63 -7.45 -10.21
N LYS A 337 -10.14 -7.97 -11.33
CA LYS A 337 -10.05 -9.39 -11.70
C LYS A 337 -8.77 -9.75 -12.45
#